data_AF-A0A516WCW2-F1
#
_entry.id   AF-A0A516WCW2-F1
#
_cell.length_a   1.000
_cell.length_b   1.000
_cell.length_c   1.000
_cell.angle_alpha   90.00
_cell.angle_beta   90.00
_cell.angle_gamma   90.00
#
_symmetry.space_group_name_H-M   'P 1'
#
loop_
_entity.id
_entity.type
_entity.pdbx_description
1 polymer ?
#
loop_
_entity_poly.entity_id
_entity_poly.type
_entity_poly.pdbx_seq_one_letter_code
_entity_poly.pdbx_strand_id
1 'polypeptide(L)'
;MSAKHSPLDTLIDLAQKRTESAVRSLGELQTQRNQAGHQLEALYDYKQDYRQRLQNAMRNGVPAAHYQNYEQFLTVLDNVIDQQHKVVLTADQQLEQGREQWRQAKRKLDSFDTLVQRQQKTLALQQQRREQRQTDEQSIRAYLRAGAGTF
;
A
#
# COMPACT_ATOMS: atom_id res chain seq x y z
N MET A 1 34.95 9.27 8.49
CA MET A 1 34.38 10.55 8.03
C MET A 1 32.87 10.43 8.17
N SER A 2 32.26 11.15 9.13
CA SER A 2 30.81 11.06 9.35
C SER A 2 30.06 11.47 8.09
N ALA A 3 29.29 10.56 7.51
CA ALA A 3 28.32 10.90 6.50
C ALA A 3 27.38 11.97 7.10
N LYS A 4 27.45 13.21 6.60
CA LYS A 4 26.50 14.25 6.97
C LYS A 4 25.13 13.80 6.45
N HIS A 5 24.27 13.35 7.35
CA HIS A 5 22.88 13.04 7.07
C HIS A 5 22.25 14.27 6.43
N SER A 6 21.91 14.18 5.15
CA SER A 6 21.36 15.32 4.43
C SER A 6 19.88 15.47 4.76
N PRO A 7 19.29 16.67 4.61
CA PRO A 7 17.85 16.84 4.69
C PRO A 7 17.08 15.93 3.72
N LEU A 8 17.68 15.58 2.58
CA LEU A 8 17.10 14.67 1.59
C LEU A 8 17.01 13.24 2.15
N ASP A 9 18.04 12.76 2.85
CA ASP A 9 18.02 11.44 3.50
C ASP A 9 16.90 11.36 4.55
N THR A 10 16.70 12.42 5.33
CA THR A 10 15.59 12.47 6.31
C THR A 10 14.22 12.44 5.64
N LEU A 11 14.07 13.10 4.49
CA LEU A 11 12.83 13.07 3.72
C LEU A 11 12.56 11.69 3.10
N ILE A 12 13.60 10.98 2.68
CA ILE A 12 13.52 9.60 2.19
C ILE A 12 13.07 8.67 3.30
N ASP A 13 13.73 8.70 4.45
CA ASP A 13 13.36 7.88 5.61
C ASP A 13 11.90 8.10 6.02
N LEU A 14 11.44 9.35 6.01
CA LEU A 14 10.04 9.67 6.30
C LEU A 14 9.10 9.12 5.23
N ALA A 15 9.46 9.21 3.95
CA ALA A 15 8.67 8.68 2.84
C ALA A 15 8.61 7.15 2.85
N GLN A 16 9.72 6.47 3.19
CA GLN A 16 9.78 5.03 3.38
C GLN A 16 8.87 4.59 4.52
N LYS A 17 9.00 5.19 5.71
CA LYS A 17 8.13 4.89 6.86
C LYS A 17 6.65 5.10 6.55
N ARG A 18 6.30 6.17 5.82
CA ARG A 18 4.91 6.40 5.38
C ARG A 18 4.43 5.33 4.41
N THR A 19 5.27 4.91 3.47
CA THR A 19 4.93 3.85 2.50
C THR A 19 4.73 2.51 3.22
N GLU A 20 5.61 2.14 4.14
CA GLU A 20 5.48 0.94 4.97
C GLU A 20 4.22 0.96 5.83
N SER A 21 3.92 2.10 6.47
CA SER A 21 2.69 2.27 7.24
C SER A 21 1.44 2.10 6.36
N ALA A 22 1.46 2.63 5.14
CA ALA A 22 0.36 2.47 4.19
C ALA A 22 0.19 1.02 3.74
N VAL A 23 1.28 0.28 3.54
CA VAL A 23 1.24 -1.17 3.23
C VAL A 23 0.61 -1.97 4.38
N ARG A 24 0.99 -1.69 5.63
CA ARG A 24 0.39 -2.37 6.80
C ARG A 24 -1.11 -2.08 6.89
N SER A 25 -1.50 -0.81 6.76
CA SER A 25 -2.91 -0.41 6.77
C SER A 25 -3.71 -1.07 5.64
N LEU A 26 -3.14 -1.19 4.44
CA LEU A 26 -3.75 -1.93 3.34
C LEU A 26 -4.01 -3.40 3.66
N GLY A 27 -3.07 -4.05 4.36
CA GLY A 27 -3.24 -5.43 4.81
C GLY A 27 -4.40 -5.59 5.80
N GLU A 28 -4.54 -4.64 6.73
CA GLU A 28 -5.66 -4.60 7.68
C GLU A 28 -7.00 -4.38 6.97
N LEU A 29 -7.08 -3.39 6.06
CA LEU A 29 -8.27 -3.11 5.27
C LEU A 29 -8.68 -4.30 4.40
N GLN A 30 -7.72 -4.99 3.77
CA GLN A 30 -7.98 -6.18 2.97
C GLN A 30 -8.54 -7.31 3.84
N THR A 31 -8.00 -7.48 5.05
CA THR A 31 -8.49 -8.48 6.02
C THR A 31 -9.92 -8.17 6.44
N GLN A 32 -10.21 -6.92 6.79
CA GLN A 32 -11.56 -6.48 7.18
C GLN A 32 -12.57 -6.69 6.06
N ARG A 33 -12.21 -6.34 4.82
CA ARG A 33 -13.05 -6.56 3.63
C ARG A 33 -13.35 -8.04 3.44
N ASN A 34 -12.34 -8.90 3.55
CA ASN A 34 -12.52 -10.35 3.38
C ASN A 34 -13.41 -10.94 4.48
N GLN A 35 -13.21 -10.53 5.73
CA GLN A 35 -14.06 -10.95 6.85
C GLN A 35 -15.52 -10.53 6.64
N ALA A 36 -15.76 -9.28 6.23
CA ALA A 36 -17.11 -8.80 5.94
C ALA A 36 -17.77 -9.59 4.80
N GLY A 37 -17.00 -9.94 3.75
CA GLY A 37 -17.46 -10.77 2.64
C GLY A 37 -17.83 -12.20 3.06
N HIS A 38 -16.98 -12.85 3.87
CA HIS A 38 -17.28 -14.19 4.40
C HIS A 38 -18.51 -14.20 5.31
N GLN A 39 -18.71 -13.16 6.13
CA GLN A 39 -19.93 -13.03 6.93
C GLN A 39 -21.19 -12.89 6.05
N LEU A 40 -21.10 -12.12 4.96
CA LEU A 40 -22.20 -11.97 4.01
C LEU A 40 -22.55 -13.30 3.32
N GLU A 41 -21.52 -14.03 2.86
CA GLU A 41 -21.67 -15.36 2.27
C GLU A 41 -22.35 -16.34 3.25
N ALA A 42 -21.87 -16.38 4.50
CA ALA A 42 -22.45 -17.22 5.54
C ALA A 42 -23.93 -16.88 5.83
N LEU A 43 -24.33 -15.61 5.75
CA LEU A 43 -25.73 -15.22 5.91
C LEU A 43 -26.60 -15.69 4.74
N TYR A 44 -26.08 -15.67 3.51
CA TYR A 44 -26.79 -16.20 2.34
C TYR A 44 -26.96 -17.72 2.42
N ASP A 45 -25.88 -18.44 2.79
CA ASP A 45 -25.94 -19.89 2.99
C ASP A 45 -26.94 -20.26 4.08
N TYR A 46 -26.90 -19.54 5.21
CA TYR A 46 -27.84 -19.74 6.29
C TYR A 46 -29.29 -19.48 5.86
N LYS A 47 -29.55 -18.43 5.07
CA LYS A 47 -30.88 -18.15 4.51
C LYS A 47 -31.36 -19.28 3.61
N GLN A 48 -30.48 -19.83 2.78
CA GLN A 48 -30.81 -20.94 1.89
C GLN A 48 -31.15 -22.21 2.70
N ASP A 49 -30.32 -22.57 3.67
CA ASP A 49 -30.57 -23.71 4.56
C ASP A 49 -31.89 -23.55 5.32
N TYR A 50 -32.16 -22.33 5.81
CA TYR A 50 -33.40 -22.01 6.50
C TYR A 50 -34.63 -22.18 5.59
N ARG A 51 -34.53 -21.82 4.31
CA ARG A 51 -35.58 -22.08 3.29
C ARG A 51 -35.83 -23.55 3.02
N GLN A 52 -34.77 -24.34 2.89
CA GLN A 52 -34.91 -25.78 2.68
C GLN A 52 -35.57 -26.47 3.88
N ARG A 53 -35.19 -26.08 5.12
CA ARG A 53 -35.80 -26.62 6.34
C ARG A 53 -37.30 -26.34 6.39
N LEU A 54 -37.75 -25.14 6.04
CA LEU A 54 -39.19 -24.86 5.96
C LEU A 54 -39.87 -25.71 4.90
N GLN A 55 -39.31 -25.77 3.69
CA GLN A 55 -39.94 -26.53 2.60
C GLN A 55 -40.16 -27.99 3.01
N ASN A 56 -39.19 -28.59 3.70
CA ASN A 56 -39.32 -29.94 4.25
C ASN A 56 -40.35 -30.04 5.37
N ALA A 57 -40.38 -29.06 6.28
CA ALA A 57 -41.37 -29.02 7.35
C ALA A 57 -42.80 -28.88 6.78
N MET A 58 -43.01 -28.00 5.80
CA MET A 58 -44.30 -27.79 5.14
C MET A 58 -44.84 -29.06 4.48
N ARG A 59 -43.95 -29.87 3.86
CA ARG A 59 -44.33 -31.19 3.31
C ARG A 59 -44.86 -32.16 4.37
N ASN A 60 -44.50 -31.96 5.64
CA ASN A 60 -44.90 -32.81 6.76
C ASN A 60 -46.09 -32.26 7.56
N GLY A 61 -46.75 -31.19 7.09
CA GLY A 61 -47.99 -30.67 7.69
C GLY A 61 -47.78 -29.75 8.90
N VAL A 62 -47.17 -28.58 8.68
CA VAL A 62 -46.88 -27.59 9.73
C VAL A 62 -48.10 -26.70 10.05
N PRO A 63 -48.38 -26.40 11.34
CA PRO A 63 -49.43 -25.46 11.74
C PRO A 63 -49.17 -24.01 11.27
N ALA A 64 -50.22 -23.29 10.87
CA ALA A 64 -50.15 -21.94 10.30
C ALA A 64 -49.37 -20.90 11.16
N ALA A 65 -49.39 -21.01 12.48
CA ALA A 65 -48.64 -20.14 13.39
C ALA A 65 -47.11 -20.27 13.22
N HIS A 66 -46.60 -21.46 12.90
CA HIS A 66 -45.18 -21.67 12.62
C HIS A 66 -44.75 -21.06 11.28
N TYR A 67 -45.66 -20.98 10.32
CA TYR A 67 -45.41 -20.33 9.04
C TYR A 67 -45.25 -18.80 9.19
N GLN A 68 -46.08 -18.15 10.02
CA GLN A 68 -45.95 -16.72 10.27
C GLN A 68 -44.63 -16.34 10.96
N ASN A 69 -44.23 -17.10 11.98
CA ASN A 69 -42.94 -16.89 12.66
C ASN A 69 -41.75 -17.04 11.71
N TYR A 70 -41.88 -17.96 10.75
CA TYR A 70 -40.85 -18.21 9.75
C TYR A 70 -40.67 -17.04 8.77
N GLU A 71 -41.76 -16.53 8.20
CA GLU A 71 -41.71 -15.37 7.30
C GLU A 71 -41.17 -14.12 8.00
N GLN A 72 -41.52 -13.95 9.29
CA GLN A 72 -40.96 -12.86 10.09
C GLN A 72 -39.45 -13.00 10.26
N PHE A 73 -38.95 -14.20 10.55
CA PHE A 73 -37.51 -14.42 10.67
C PHE A 73 -36.78 -14.24 9.35
N LEU A 74 -37.35 -14.68 8.21
CA LEU A 74 -36.78 -14.39 6.90
C LEU A 74 -36.67 -12.89 6.63
N THR A 75 -37.68 -12.12 7.03
CA THR A 75 -37.64 -10.66 6.89
C THR A 75 -36.52 -10.05 7.73
N VAL A 76 -36.32 -10.54 8.96
CA VAL A 76 -35.18 -10.11 9.81
C VAL A 76 -33.85 -10.49 9.15
N LEU A 77 -33.72 -11.70 8.63
CA LEU A 77 -32.51 -12.17 7.99
C LEU A 77 -32.17 -11.34 6.74
N ASP A 78 -33.17 -10.95 5.96
CA ASP A 78 -33.01 -10.09 4.78
C ASP A 78 -32.50 -8.70 5.18
N ASN A 79 -33.05 -8.12 6.26
CA ASN A 79 -32.56 -6.87 6.79
C ASN A 79 -31.10 -6.96 7.27
N VAL A 80 -30.71 -8.07 7.90
CA VAL A 80 -29.33 -8.30 8.35
C VAL A 80 -28.38 -8.47 7.16
N ILE A 81 -28.79 -9.20 6.12
CA ILE A 81 -28.03 -9.33 4.87
C ILE A 81 -27.82 -7.95 4.22
N ASP A 82 -28.86 -7.13 4.13
CA ASP A 82 -28.77 -5.79 3.56
C ASP A 82 -27.80 -4.89 4.37
N GLN A 83 -27.82 -5.00 5.70
CA GLN A 83 -26.88 -4.30 6.56
C GLN A 83 -25.44 -4.80 6.33
N GLN A 84 -25.23 -6.11 6.28
CA GLN A 84 -23.90 -6.69 6.05
C GLN A 84 -23.37 -6.33 4.65
N HIS A 85 -24.24 -6.27 3.64
CA HIS A 85 -23.86 -5.81 2.30
C HIS A 85 -23.34 -4.37 2.33
N LYS A 86 -23.96 -3.47 3.09
CA LYS A 86 -23.45 -2.10 3.29
C LYS A 86 -22.08 -2.06 3.99
N VAL A 87 -21.84 -2.99 4.92
CA VAL A 87 -20.52 -3.13 5.57
C VAL A 87 -19.46 -3.54 4.53
N VAL A 88 -19.76 -4.51 3.66
CA VAL A 88 -18.86 -4.91 2.56
C VAL A 88 -18.56 -3.75 1.63
N LEU A 89 -19.58 -3.00 1.20
CA LEU A 89 -19.39 -1.83 0.34
C LEU A 89 -18.52 -0.75 0.99
N THR A 90 -18.71 -0.52 2.29
CA THR A 90 -17.91 0.44 3.05
C THR A 90 -16.45 -0.02 3.14
N ALA A 91 -16.22 -1.32 3.40
CA ALA A 91 -14.89 -1.89 3.44
C ALA A 91 -14.19 -1.83 2.06
N ASP A 92 -14.92 -2.07 0.97
CA ASP A 92 -14.40 -1.91 -0.40
C ASP A 92 -13.99 -0.46 -0.68
N GLN A 93 -14.80 0.53 -0.27
CA GLN A 93 -14.45 1.94 -0.41
C GLN A 93 -13.21 2.33 0.40
N GLN A 94 -13.11 1.87 1.66
CA GLN A 94 -11.95 2.12 2.51
C GLN A 94 -10.69 1.49 1.94
N LEU A 95 -10.78 0.25 1.42
CA LEU A 95 -9.68 -0.42 0.76
C LEU A 95 -9.17 0.37 -0.46
N GLU A 96 -10.08 0.90 -1.28
CA GLU A 96 -9.69 1.70 -2.45
C GLU A 96 -9.05 3.04 -2.04
N GLN A 97 -9.57 3.70 -1.00
CA GLN A 97 -8.93 4.89 -0.43
C GLN A 97 -7.52 4.58 0.10
N GLY A 98 -7.36 3.46 0.80
CA GLY A 98 -6.05 2.98 1.27
C GLY A 98 -5.08 2.73 0.12
N ARG A 99 -5.56 2.18 -1.01
CA ARG A 99 -4.75 1.94 -2.21
C ARG A 99 -4.27 3.25 -2.83
N GLU A 100 -5.13 4.26 -2.88
CA GLU A 100 -4.73 5.57 -3.37
C GLU A 100 -3.69 6.24 -2.45
N GLN A 101 -3.88 6.17 -1.13
CA GLN A 101 -2.91 6.71 -0.17
C GLN A 101 -1.54 6.02 -0.30
N TRP A 102 -1.52 4.69 -0.44
CA TRP A 102 -0.29 3.95 -0.70
C TRP A 102 0.37 4.36 -2.01
N ARG A 103 -0.40 4.48 -3.11
CA ARG A 103 0.12 4.93 -4.41
C ARG A 103 0.76 6.31 -4.30
N GLN A 104 0.15 7.24 -3.58
CA GLN A 104 0.69 8.58 -3.36
C GLN A 104 1.99 8.57 -2.53
N ALA A 105 2.01 7.78 -1.45
CA ALA A 105 3.22 7.62 -0.63
C ALA A 105 4.37 7.03 -1.44
N LYS A 106 4.09 5.98 -2.24
CA LYS A 106 5.07 5.33 -3.11
C LYS A 106 5.61 6.27 -4.19
N ARG A 107 4.74 7.00 -4.90
CA ARG A 107 5.17 8.03 -5.87
C ARG A 107 6.08 9.07 -5.25
N LYS A 108 5.78 9.51 -4.02
CA LYS A 108 6.63 10.46 -3.31
C LYS A 108 8.01 9.88 -2.99
N LEU A 109 8.07 8.63 -2.52
CA LEU A 109 9.33 7.94 -2.29
C LEU A 109 10.17 7.85 -3.59
N ASP A 110 9.56 7.39 -4.67
CA ASP A 110 10.24 7.22 -5.97
C ASP A 110 10.76 8.57 -6.53
N SER A 111 10.04 9.67 -6.23
CA SER A 111 10.50 11.02 -6.59
C SER A 111 11.78 11.43 -5.86
N PHE A 112 11.95 11.01 -4.59
CA PHE A 112 13.18 11.28 -3.84
C PHE A 112 14.34 10.43 -4.33
N ASP A 113 14.11 9.15 -4.67
CA ASP A 113 15.13 8.29 -5.27
C ASP A 113 15.69 8.92 -6.56
N THR A 114 14.80 9.49 -7.38
CA THR A 114 15.20 10.23 -8.59
C THR A 114 16.07 11.44 -8.28
N LEU A 115 15.75 12.19 -7.20
CA LEU A 115 16.55 13.35 -6.79
C LEU A 115 17.94 12.94 -6.27
N VAL A 116 18.03 11.85 -5.51
CA VAL A 116 19.31 11.29 -5.04
C VAL A 116 20.21 10.92 -6.21
N GLN A 117 19.69 10.19 -7.19
CA GLN A 117 20.45 9.80 -8.37
C GLN A 117 21.01 11.02 -9.14
N ARG A 118 20.20 12.10 -9.26
CA ARG A 118 20.64 13.35 -9.89
C ARG A 118 21.73 14.05 -9.08
N GLN A 119 21.60 14.08 -7.75
CA GLN A 119 22.61 14.67 -6.87
C GLN A 119 23.93 13.90 -6.97
N GLN A 120 23.89 12.56 -6.91
CA GLN A 120 25.05 11.70 -7.05
C GLN A 120 25.76 11.92 -8.39
N LYS A 121 25.01 11.98 -9.50
CA LYS A 121 25.57 12.27 -10.83
C LYS A 121 26.26 13.63 -10.90
N THR A 122 25.66 14.65 -10.26
CA THR A 122 26.22 16.00 -10.21
C THR A 122 27.52 16.03 -9.41
N LEU A 123 27.56 15.36 -8.25
CA LEU A 123 28.75 15.26 -7.41
C LEU A 123 29.88 14.50 -8.13
N ALA A 124 29.56 13.38 -8.78
CA ALA A 124 30.53 12.63 -9.58
C ALA A 124 31.15 13.48 -10.69
N LEU A 125 30.33 14.26 -11.43
CA LEU A 125 30.84 15.15 -12.47
C LEU A 125 31.74 16.26 -11.90
N GLN A 126 31.38 16.84 -10.75
CA GLN A 126 32.20 17.84 -10.08
C GLN A 126 33.54 17.26 -9.62
N GLN A 127 33.52 16.04 -9.08
CA GLN A 127 34.72 15.34 -8.65
C GLN A 127 35.64 15.02 -9.82
N GLN A 128 35.11 14.47 -10.92
CA GLN A 128 35.86 14.21 -12.15
C GLN A 128 36.52 15.49 -12.70
N ARG A 129 35.81 16.63 -12.70
CA ARG A 129 36.38 17.92 -13.13
C ARG A 129 37.50 18.40 -12.22
N ARG A 130 37.43 18.15 -10.92
CA ARG A 130 38.48 18.51 -9.95
C ARG A 130 39.72 17.64 -10.14
N GLU A 131 39.52 16.34 -10.29
CA GLU A 131 40.59 15.37 -10.54
C GLU A 131 41.32 15.69 -11.84
N GLN A 132 40.58 15.94 -12.93
CA GLN A 132 41.17 16.33 -14.21
C GLN A 132 42.06 17.58 -14.09
N ARG A 133 41.57 18.64 -13.41
CA ARG A 133 42.36 19.86 -13.17
C ARG A 133 43.63 19.57 -12.36
N GLN A 134 43.53 18.74 -11.33
CA GLN A 134 44.71 18.38 -10.51
C GLN A 134 45.74 17.59 -11.33
N THR A 135 45.30 16.66 -12.18
CA THR A 135 46.17 15.92 -13.08
C THR A 135 46.86 16.85 -14.09
N ASP A 136 46.11 17.79 -14.68
CA ASP A 136 46.65 18.78 -15.61
C ASP A 136 47.69 19.69 -14.93
N GLU A 137 47.44 20.15 -13.70
CA GLU A 137 48.43 20.94 -12.95
C GLU A 137 49.70 20.14 -12.64
N GLN A 138 49.57 18.86 -12.28
CA GLN A 138 50.72 18.00 -12.00
C GLN A 138 51.54 17.71 -13.26
N SER A 139 50.88 17.46 -14.40
CA SER A 139 51.56 17.21 -15.67
C SER A 139 52.33 18.45 -16.14
N ILE A 140 51.75 19.66 -16.01
CA ILE A 140 52.42 20.92 -16.29
C ILE A 140 53.64 21.11 -15.37
N ARG A 141 53.51 20.89 -14.07
CA ARG A 141 54.63 21.00 -13.11
C ARG A 141 55.75 20.00 -13.42
N ALA A 142 55.39 18.76 -13.78
CA ALA A 142 56.37 17.74 -14.16
C ALA A 142 57.10 18.12 -15.46
N TYR A 143 56.38 18.62 -16.46
CA TYR A 143 56.96 19.10 -17.71
C TYR A 143 57.94 20.27 -17.48
N LEU A 144 57.55 21.25 -16.67
CA LEU A 144 58.42 22.38 -16.30
C LEU A 144 59.69 21.94 -15.57
N ARG A 145 59.61 20.92 -14.69
CA ARG A 145 60.80 20.33 -14.04
C ARG A 145 61.70 19.57 -15.00
N ALA A 146 61.12 18.82 -15.95
CA ALA A 146 61.90 18.07 -16.94
C ALA A 146 62.64 19.02 -17.91
N GLY A 147 62.02 20.13 -18.31
CA GLY A 147 62.66 21.15 -19.15
C GLY A 147 63.72 22.00 -18.41
N ALA A 148 63.68 22.07 -17.09
CA ALA A 148 64.66 22.78 -16.27
C ALA A 148 65.93 21.95 -15.94
N GLY A 149 65.97 20.66 -16.33
CA GLY A 149 67.10 19.75 -16.08
C GLY A 149 68.05 19.54 -17.27
N THR A 150 67.84 20.25 -18.38
CA THR A 150 68.66 20.16 -19.60
C THR A 150 69.29 21.51 -19.93
N PHE A 151 70.32 21.91 -19.18
CA PHE A 151 71.37 22.85 -19.60
C PHE A 151 72.63 22.57 -18.79
#